data_AF-A0A660VJM5-F1
#
_entry.id   AF-A0A660VJM5-F1
#
_cell.length_a   1.000
_cell.length_b   1.000
_cell.length_c   1.000
_cell.angle_alpha   90.00
_cell.angle_beta   90.00
_cell.angle_gamma   90.00
#
_symmetry.space_group_name_H-M   'P 1'
#
loop_
_entity.id
_entity.type
_entity.pdbx_description
1 polymer ?
#
loop_
_entity_poly.entity_id
_entity_poly.type
_entity_poly.pdbx_seq_one_letter_code
_entity_poly.pdbx_strand_id
1 'polypeptide(L)'
;MLKKSIEGRPKPNWPAANTLIKALLDVADKSVLPQLKTLYRRAGNAYKPDIEVLLYKLGDTKPLLRRLGKMVKQARSGDRFTLYKLIFLAGRVGMYSLAEKYQRLKMRRYSASATDHYNLACYLSMQGKIDEALAELEKAFKGGYRDFGWMEKDGEIAATRRDPRFKRLLIKYIPEALQNRKKDDKKK
;
A
#
# COMPACT_ATOMS: atom_id res chain seq x y z
N MET A 1 2.01 -5.29 -3.00
CA MET A 1 3.46 -4.96 -3.03
C MET A 1 3.80 -3.65 -2.32
N LEU A 2 2.81 -2.89 -1.81
CA LEU A 2 3.00 -1.78 -0.87
C LEU A 2 3.65 -2.17 0.46
N LYS A 3 3.60 -3.45 0.85
CA LYS A 3 4.38 -3.98 1.99
C LYS A 3 5.80 -4.39 1.57
N LYS A 4 5.94 -5.18 0.50
CA LYS A 4 7.23 -5.74 0.05
C LYS A 4 8.16 -4.74 -0.67
N SER A 5 7.65 -3.82 -1.47
CA SER A 5 8.51 -2.83 -2.18
C SER A 5 9.10 -1.78 -1.23
N ILE A 6 8.56 -1.68 0.00
CA ILE A 6 8.91 -0.68 1.01
C ILE A 6 9.87 -1.21 2.06
N GLU A 7 9.93 -2.52 2.17
CA GLU A 7 10.81 -3.27 3.05
C GLU A 7 12.07 -3.74 2.30
N GLY A 8 12.70 -2.88 1.49
CA GLY A 8 14.13 -3.02 1.16
C GLY A 8 15.06 -2.91 2.39
N ARG A 9 14.48 -2.99 3.59
CA ARG A 9 15.18 -3.16 4.86
C ARG A 9 14.91 -4.58 5.34
N PRO A 10 15.89 -5.26 5.95
CA PRO A 10 15.63 -6.53 6.62
C PRO A 10 14.43 -6.39 7.55
N LYS A 11 13.60 -7.45 7.63
CA LYS A 11 12.54 -7.55 8.64
C LYS A 11 13.12 -7.04 9.97
N PRO A 12 12.49 -6.07 10.65
CA PRO A 12 12.97 -5.65 11.96
C PRO A 12 13.12 -6.89 12.84
N ASN A 13 14.23 -7.01 13.55
CA ASN A 13 14.59 -8.15 14.42
C ASN A 13 13.65 -8.29 15.64
N TRP A 14 12.48 -7.65 15.61
CA TRP A 14 11.44 -7.65 16.63
C TRP A 14 10.12 -8.19 16.05
N PRO A 15 10.00 -9.51 15.82
CA PRO A 15 8.77 -10.12 15.34
C PRO A 15 7.55 -9.81 16.23
N ALA A 16 7.79 -9.69 17.55
CA ALA A 16 6.75 -9.42 18.55
C ALA A 16 6.09 -8.04 18.38
N ALA A 17 6.85 -6.98 18.08
CA ALA A 17 6.28 -5.64 17.93
C ALA A 17 5.37 -5.52 16.70
N ASN A 18 5.69 -6.19 15.59
CA ASN A 18 4.83 -6.18 14.41
C ASN A 18 3.49 -6.90 14.64
N THR A 19 3.49 -7.97 15.43
CA THR A 19 2.26 -8.67 15.84
C THR A 19 1.47 -7.84 16.84
N LEU A 20 2.13 -7.26 17.84
CA LEU A 20 1.51 -6.39 18.85
C LEU A 20 0.87 -5.14 18.21
N ILE A 21 1.57 -4.49 17.27
CA ILE A 21 1.06 -3.33 16.55
C ILE A 21 -0.19 -3.67 15.73
N LYS A 22 -0.23 -4.84 15.07
CA LYS A 22 -1.42 -5.29 14.33
C LYS A 22 -2.58 -5.59 15.27
N ALA A 23 -2.32 -6.31 16.37
CA ALA A 23 -3.34 -6.60 17.38
C ALA A 23 -3.95 -5.31 17.97
N LEU A 24 -3.12 -4.30 18.27
CA LEU A 24 -3.61 -3.01 18.76
C LEU A 24 -4.45 -2.24 17.73
N LEU A 25 -4.15 -2.40 16.43
CA LEU A 25 -4.98 -1.82 15.37
C LEU A 25 -6.31 -2.55 15.20
N ASP A 26 -6.35 -3.86 15.43
CA ASP A 26 -7.56 -4.68 15.30
C ASP A 26 -8.52 -4.48 16.48
N VAL A 27 -8.01 -4.22 17.71
CA VAL A 27 -8.83 -3.93 18.89
C VAL A 27 -9.30 -2.47 18.92
N ALA A 28 -8.65 -1.58 18.14
CA ALA A 28 -8.88 -0.13 18.15
C ALA A 28 -8.90 0.46 19.57
N ASP A 29 -8.16 -0.15 20.50
CA ASP A 29 -8.22 0.21 21.91
C ASP A 29 -7.54 1.56 22.12
N LYS A 30 -8.35 2.60 22.33
CA LYS A 30 -7.84 3.94 22.58
C LYS A 30 -7.11 4.06 23.93
N SER A 31 -7.21 3.05 24.81
CA SER A 31 -6.49 3.01 26.09
C SER A 31 -4.97 3.09 25.92
N VAL A 32 -4.42 2.67 24.76
CA VAL A 32 -2.98 2.72 24.49
C VAL A 32 -2.46 4.06 23.97
N LEU A 33 -3.36 5.04 23.72
CA LEU A 33 -2.98 6.36 23.19
C LEU A 33 -1.95 7.09 24.08
N PRO A 34 -2.05 7.11 25.43
CA PRO A 34 -1.05 7.75 26.29
C PRO A 34 0.35 7.13 26.15
N GLN A 35 0.45 5.80 26.10
CA GLN A 35 1.69 5.07 25.93
C GLN A 35 2.28 5.32 24.54
N LEU A 36 1.44 5.30 23.50
CA LEU A 36 1.86 5.55 22.13
C LEU A 36 2.36 6.99 21.92
N LYS A 37 1.71 7.97 22.55
CA LYS A 37 2.19 9.37 22.58
C LYS A 37 3.53 9.50 23.31
N THR A 38 3.71 8.76 24.40
CA THR A 38 4.98 8.74 25.13
C THR A 38 6.09 8.10 24.31
N LEU A 39 5.81 6.98 23.65
CA LEU A 39 6.71 6.35 22.69
C LEU A 39 7.05 7.32 21.54
N TYR A 40 6.06 8.01 20.97
CA TYR A 40 6.26 8.99 19.90
C TYR A 40 7.25 10.11 20.28
N ARG A 41 7.17 10.61 21.52
CA ARG A 41 8.08 11.64 22.04
C ARG A 41 9.52 11.13 22.16
N ARG A 42 9.70 9.88 22.61
CA ARG A 42 11.02 9.28 22.87
C ARG A 42 11.65 8.63 21.63
N ALA A 43 10.83 8.23 20.65
CA ALA A 43 11.29 7.52 19.47
C ALA A 43 12.16 8.39 18.56
N GLY A 44 13.23 7.78 18.03
CA GLY A 44 14.05 8.40 16.99
C GLY A 44 13.25 8.71 15.72
N ASN A 45 13.69 9.72 14.96
CA ASN A 45 12.99 10.21 13.76
C ASN A 45 12.70 9.13 12.71
N ALA A 46 13.50 8.06 12.66
CA ALA A 46 13.30 6.94 11.76
C ALA A 46 12.00 6.15 12.03
N TYR A 47 11.58 6.05 13.29
CA TYR A 47 10.41 5.28 13.73
C TYR A 47 9.13 6.10 13.84
N LYS A 48 9.27 7.44 13.92
CA LYS A 48 8.14 8.36 14.04
C LYS A 48 7.04 8.15 12.98
N PRO A 49 7.34 7.95 11.68
CA PRO A 49 6.29 7.75 10.68
C PRO A 49 5.38 6.56 10.95
N ASP A 50 5.93 5.45 11.45
CA ASP A 50 5.12 4.27 11.78
C ASP A 50 4.22 4.52 12.98
N ILE A 51 4.75 5.16 14.02
CA ILE A 51 3.98 5.54 15.21
C ILE A 51 2.87 6.54 14.85
N GLU A 52 3.15 7.50 13.96
CA GLU A 52 2.18 8.48 13.48
C GLU A 52 1.02 7.83 12.71
N VAL A 53 1.28 6.76 11.94
CA VAL A 53 0.21 5.96 11.29
C VAL A 53 -0.67 5.27 12.33
N LEU A 54 -0.09 4.75 13.42
CA LEU A 54 -0.86 4.14 14.51
C LEU A 54 -1.69 5.17 15.26
N LEU A 55 -1.09 6.30 15.62
CA LEU A 55 -1.79 7.43 16.23
C LEU A 55 -2.96 7.89 15.37
N TYR A 56 -2.76 8.02 14.05
CA TYR A 56 -3.81 8.40 13.12
C TYR A 56 -4.98 7.42 13.14
N LYS A 57 -4.70 6.11 13.09
CA LYS A 57 -5.74 5.07 13.13
C LYS A 57 -6.51 5.05 14.46
N LEU A 58 -5.88 5.48 15.54
CA LEU A 58 -6.51 5.61 16.87
C LEU A 58 -7.17 6.99 17.10
N GLY A 59 -7.13 7.90 16.11
CA GLY A 59 -7.81 9.19 16.12
C GLY A 59 -6.93 10.40 16.42
N ASP A 60 -5.66 10.23 16.80
CA ASP A 60 -4.71 11.34 16.92
C ASP A 60 -4.01 11.61 15.57
N THR A 61 -4.69 12.40 14.73
CA THR A 61 -4.30 12.60 13.33
C THR A 61 -3.24 13.69 13.13
N LYS A 62 -3.11 14.63 14.07
CA LYS A 62 -2.29 15.84 13.91
C LYS A 62 -0.82 15.57 13.54
N PRO A 63 -0.11 14.63 14.19
CA PRO A 63 1.29 14.36 13.88
C PRO A 63 1.52 13.95 12.42
N LEU A 64 0.71 12.99 11.94
CA LEU A 64 0.83 12.48 10.57
C LEU A 64 0.42 13.54 9.54
N LEU A 65 -0.71 14.23 9.75
CA LEU A 65 -1.19 15.25 8.82
C LEU A 65 -0.18 16.38 8.64
N ARG A 66 0.48 16.81 9.73
CA ARG A 66 1.58 17.78 9.67
C ARG A 66 2.76 17.26 8.85
N ARG A 67 3.15 15.99 8.99
CA ARG A 67 4.21 15.38 8.19
C ARG A 67 3.81 15.33 6.71
N LEU A 68 2.63 14.82 6.40
CA LEU A 68 2.12 14.74 5.03
C LEU A 68 2.05 16.12 4.38
N GLY A 69 1.61 17.15 5.12
CA GLY A 69 1.60 18.54 4.62
C GLY A 69 2.98 19.06 4.25
N LYS A 70 4.03 18.77 5.04
CA LYS A 70 5.42 19.12 4.68
C LYS A 70 5.88 18.36 3.43
N MET A 71 5.58 17.06 3.35
CA MET A 71 5.96 16.24 2.20
C MET A 71 5.24 16.66 0.91
N VAL A 72 3.98 17.10 1.01
CA VAL A 72 3.22 17.68 -0.10
C VAL A 72 3.88 18.96 -0.63
N LYS A 73 4.34 19.84 0.26
CA LYS A 73 5.09 21.04 -0.13
C LYS A 73 6.39 20.66 -0.83
N GLN A 74 7.13 19.71 -0.27
CA GLN A 74 8.40 19.22 -0.83
C GLN A 74 8.19 18.49 -2.16
N ALA A 75 7.09 17.75 -2.35
CA ALA A 75 6.81 17.00 -3.56
C ALA A 75 6.75 17.87 -4.83
N ARG A 76 6.59 19.19 -4.72
CA ARG A 76 6.62 20.12 -5.87
C ARG A 76 7.98 20.11 -6.58
N SER A 77 9.09 20.12 -5.84
CA SER A 77 10.46 20.06 -6.35
C SER A 77 11.24 18.80 -5.91
N GLY A 78 10.58 17.93 -5.14
CA GLY A 78 11.23 16.84 -4.42
C GLY A 78 11.58 15.61 -5.24
N ASP A 79 12.53 14.86 -4.70
CA ASP A 79 13.06 13.63 -5.25
C ASP A 79 12.04 12.47 -5.26
N ARG A 80 12.41 11.40 -5.97
CA ARG A 80 11.60 10.17 -6.08
C ARG A 80 11.27 9.59 -4.70
N PHE A 81 12.22 9.69 -3.76
CA PHE A 81 12.09 9.15 -2.41
C PHE A 81 11.03 9.89 -1.57
N THR A 82 10.95 11.21 -1.67
CA THR A 82 9.93 12.02 -1.01
C THR A 82 8.53 11.63 -1.49
N LEU A 83 8.35 11.54 -2.82
CA LEU A 83 7.09 11.10 -3.41
C LEU A 83 6.71 9.71 -2.93
N TYR A 84 7.66 8.80 -2.96
CA TYR A 84 7.46 7.43 -2.52
C TYR A 84 6.98 7.33 -1.06
N LYS A 85 7.66 8.01 -0.14
CA LYS A 85 7.25 8.04 1.27
C LYS A 85 5.87 8.66 1.45
N LEU A 86 5.56 9.70 0.70
CA LEU A 86 4.26 10.39 0.77
C LEU A 86 3.13 9.44 0.35
N ILE A 87 3.31 8.80 -0.81
CA ILE A 87 2.37 7.81 -1.35
C ILE A 87 2.15 6.66 -0.35
N PHE A 88 3.24 6.13 0.21
CA PHE A 88 3.19 5.05 1.18
C PHE A 88 2.37 5.39 2.42
N LEU A 89 2.71 6.51 3.07
CA LEU A 89 2.05 6.92 4.30
C LEU A 89 0.58 7.24 4.05
N ALA A 90 0.26 7.93 2.95
CA ALA A 90 -1.11 8.23 2.55
C ALA A 90 -1.93 6.95 2.34
N GLY A 91 -1.38 5.96 1.62
CA GLY A 91 -2.05 4.68 1.40
C GLY A 91 -2.35 3.92 2.71
N ARG A 92 -1.40 3.87 3.64
CA ARG A 92 -1.56 3.17 4.93
C ARG A 92 -2.69 3.70 5.82
N VAL A 93 -3.06 4.97 5.65
CA VAL A 93 -4.13 5.62 6.41
C VAL A 93 -5.41 5.86 5.59
N GLY A 94 -5.51 5.24 4.41
CA GLY A 94 -6.70 5.31 3.59
C GLY A 94 -6.91 6.63 2.85
N MET A 95 -5.89 7.50 2.78
CA MET A 95 -5.94 8.72 1.98
C MET A 95 -5.65 8.40 0.50
N TYR A 96 -6.48 7.55 -0.09
CA TYR A 96 -6.25 6.96 -1.41
C TYR A 96 -6.19 8.00 -2.53
N SER A 97 -7.01 9.06 -2.49
CA SER A 97 -6.95 10.12 -3.49
C SER A 97 -5.63 10.90 -3.44
N LEU A 98 -5.04 11.05 -2.26
CA LEU A 98 -3.71 11.66 -2.09
C LEU A 98 -2.63 10.71 -2.64
N ALA A 99 -2.70 9.43 -2.30
CA ALA A 99 -1.77 8.41 -2.78
C ALA A 99 -1.82 8.30 -4.32
N GLU A 100 -3.02 8.26 -4.91
CA GLU A 100 -3.25 8.24 -6.36
C GLU A 100 -2.60 9.45 -7.04
N LYS A 101 -2.89 10.66 -6.56
CA LYS A 101 -2.35 11.91 -7.13
C LYS A 101 -0.84 11.89 -7.20
N TYR A 102 -0.18 11.51 -6.11
CA TYR A 102 1.28 11.51 -6.06
C TYR A 102 1.91 10.29 -6.74
N GLN A 103 1.22 9.16 -6.82
CA GLN A 103 1.64 8.01 -7.61
C GLN A 103 1.68 8.37 -9.11
N ARG A 104 0.64 9.03 -9.63
CA ARG A 104 0.64 9.55 -11.00
C ARG A 104 1.74 10.58 -11.24
N LEU A 105 1.98 11.49 -10.29
CA LEU A 105 3.08 12.45 -10.37
C LEU A 105 4.45 11.76 -10.45
N LYS A 106 4.67 10.73 -9.61
CA LYS A 106 5.90 9.95 -9.59
C LYS A 106 6.09 9.24 -10.94
N MET A 107 5.08 8.56 -11.44
CA MET A 107 5.09 7.88 -12.75
C MET A 107 5.43 8.84 -13.89
N ARG A 108 4.87 10.06 -13.88
CA ARG A 108 5.17 11.09 -14.89
C ARG A 108 6.61 11.58 -14.85
N ARG A 109 7.20 11.72 -13.66
CA ARG A 109 8.57 12.27 -13.49
C ARG A 109 9.67 11.23 -13.68
N TYR A 110 9.38 9.99 -13.39
CA TYR A 110 10.39 8.96 -13.16
C TYR A 110 10.20 7.70 -14.01
N SER A 111 9.27 7.77 -14.97
CA SER A 111 8.77 6.63 -15.74
C SER A 111 8.02 5.62 -14.88
N ALA A 112 6.97 5.02 -15.44
CA ALA A 112 6.17 4.04 -14.72
C ALA A 112 6.76 2.63 -14.85
N SER A 113 6.95 1.94 -13.73
CA SER A 113 7.21 0.50 -13.71
C SER A 113 5.91 -0.31 -13.69
N ALA A 114 6.00 -1.62 -13.97
CA ALA A 114 4.87 -2.54 -13.78
C ALA A 114 4.31 -2.51 -12.33
N THR A 115 5.20 -2.39 -11.35
CA THR A 115 4.83 -2.23 -9.93
C THR A 115 4.12 -0.91 -9.66
N ASP A 116 4.48 0.16 -10.38
CA ASP A 116 3.79 1.45 -10.25
C ASP A 116 2.36 1.42 -10.75
N HIS A 117 2.13 0.76 -11.88
CA HIS A 117 0.80 0.51 -12.41
C HIS A 117 -0.03 -0.35 -11.45
N TYR A 118 0.56 -1.42 -10.88
CA TYR A 118 -0.12 -2.23 -9.89
C TYR A 118 -0.51 -1.44 -8.63
N ASN A 119 0.42 -0.65 -8.08
CA ASN A 119 0.13 0.17 -6.90
C ASN A 119 -0.93 1.26 -7.20
N LEU A 120 -0.92 1.84 -8.40
CA LEU A 120 -1.96 2.78 -8.81
C LEU A 120 -3.34 2.08 -8.88
N ALA A 121 -3.40 0.86 -9.42
CA ALA A 121 -4.61 0.05 -9.42
C ALA A 121 -5.14 -0.25 -8.02
N CYS A 122 -4.26 -0.51 -7.03
CA CYS A 122 -4.66 -0.66 -5.63
C CYS A 122 -5.42 0.58 -5.13
N TYR A 123 -4.88 1.79 -5.34
CA TYR A 123 -5.55 3.01 -4.88
C TYR A 123 -6.85 3.32 -5.62
N LEU A 124 -6.92 3.00 -6.91
CA LEU A 124 -8.14 3.16 -7.71
C LEU A 124 -9.22 2.18 -7.26
N SER A 125 -8.85 0.93 -7.03
CA SER A 125 -9.74 -0.12 -6.52
C SER A 125 -10.30 0.24 -5.14
N MET A 126 -9.47 0.76 -4.23
CA MET A 126 -9.91 1.22 -2.90
C MET A 126 -10.82 2.45 -2.94
N GLN A 127 -10.89 3.16 -4.07
CA GLN A 127 -11.83 4.24 -4.32
C GLN A 127 -13.05 3.79 -5.13
N GLY A 128 -13.19 2.51 -5.45
CA GLY A 128 -14.28 1.97 -6.28
C GLY A 128 -14.16 2.32 -7.78
N LYS A 129 -13.03 2.87 -8.23
CA LYS A 129 -12.78 3.23 -9.63
C LYS A 129 -12.35 1.98 -10.42
N ILE A 130 -13.25 1.02 -10.56
CA ILE A 130 -12.94 -0.34 -11.04
C ILE A 130 -12.42 -0.33 -12.49
N ASP A 131 -13.00 0.48 -13.37
CA ASP A 131 -12.58 0.57 -14.77
C ASP A 131 -11.13 1.06 -14.90
N GLU A 132 -10.78 2.14 -14.17
CA GLU A 132 -9.43 2.66 -14.14
C GLU A 132 -8.46 1.65 -13.51
N ALA A 133 -8.88 0.98 -12.43
CA ALA A 133 -8.05 -0.02 -11.78
C ALA A 133 -7.71 -1.19 -12.72
N LEU A 134 -8.68 -1.68 -13.50
CA LEU A 134 -8.46 -2.72 -14.50
C LEU A 134 -7.50 -2.27 -15.61
N ALA A 135 -7.64 -1.03 -16.10
CA ALA A 135 -6.74 -0.47 -17.10
C ALA A 135 -5.29 -0.40 -16.59
N GLU A 136 -5.09 -0.02 -15.33
CA GLU A 136 -3.77 0.00 -14.71
C GLU A 136 -3.24 -1.42 -14.43
N LEU A 137 -4.09 -2.38 -14.07
CA LEU A 137 -3.68 -3.79 -13.94
C LEU A 137 -3.24 -4.38 -15.28
N GLU A 138 -3.93 -4.08 -16.38
CA GLU A 138 -3.51 -4.52 -17.71
C GLU A 138 -2.12 -3.99 -18.06
N LYS A 139 -1.85 -2.70 -17.79
CA LYS A 139 -0.51 -2.11 -17.97
C LYS A 139 0.53 -2.79 -17.08
N ALA A 140 0.19 -3.08 -15.82
CA ALA A 140 1.07 -3.80 -14.90
C ALA A 140 1.42 -5.20 -15.44
N PHE A 141 0.43 -5.94 -15.94
CA PHE A 141 0.63 -7.30 -16.46
C PHE A 141 1.42 -7.29 -17.77
N LYS A 142 1.10 -6.37 -18.69
CA LYS A 142 1.89 -6.16 -19.92
C LYS A 142 3.34 -5.79 -19.60
N GLY A 143 3.58 -5.02 -18.54
CA GLY A 143 4.90 -4.63 -18.06
C GLY A 143 5.65 -5.69 -17.25
N GLY A 144 5.09 -6.89 -17.04
CA GLY A 144 5.79 -7.99 -16.36
C GLY A 144 5.49 -8.18 -14.88
N TYR A 145 4.43 -7.58 -14.31
CA TYR A 145 4.02 -7.86 -12.94
C TYR A 145 3.49 -9.30 -12.80
N ARG A 146 4.07 -10.13 -11.92
CA ARG A 146 3.77 -11.57 -11.82
C ARG A 146 3.55 -12.12 -10.39
N ASP A 147 3.48 -11.29 -9.35
CA ASP A 147 3.25 -11.76 -7.96
C ASP A 147 1.78 -12.17 -7.74
N PHE A 148 1.38 -13.30 -8.31
CA PHE A 148 0.01 -13.81 -8.27
C PHE A 148 -0.43 -14.21 -6.86
N GLY A 149 0.45 -14.88 -6.10
CA GLY A 149 0.17 -15.22 -4.70
C GLY A 149 -0.09 -13.99 -3.83
N TRP A 150 0.46 -12.82 -4.19
CA TRP A 150 0.05 -11.55 -3.59
C TRP A 150 -1.32 -11.08 -4.12
N MET A 151 -1.55 -11.08 -5.43
CA MET A 151 -2.82 -10.62 -6.02
C MET A 151 -4.05 -11.35 -5.46
N GLU A 152 -3.93 -12.64 -5.13
CA GLU A 152 -5.02 -13.43 -4.57
C GLU A 152 -5.42 -13.06 -3.13
N LYS A 153 -4.52 -12.43 -2.38
CA LYS A 153 -4.78 -12.04 -0.98
C LYS A 153 -4.75 -10.55 -0.75
N ASP A 154 -4.38 -9.77 -1.76
CA ASP A 154 -4.35 -8.33 -1.65
C ASP A 154 -5.77 -7.76 -1.51
N GLY A 155 -6.05 -7.25 -0.31
CA GLY A 155 -7.31 -6.61 0.00
C GLY A 155 -7.53 -5.31 -0.79
N GLU A 156 -6.46 -4.65 -1.22
CA GLU A 156 -6.57 -3.36 -1.91
C GLU A 156 -7.18 -3.50 -3.31
N ILE A 157 -6.99 -4.66 -3.94
CA ILE A 157 -7.62 -4.99 -5.23
C ILE A 157 -8.85 -5.91 -5.09
N ALA A 158 -9.37 -6.13 -3.88
CA ALA A 158 -10.46 -7.09 -3.67
C ALA A 158 -11.71 -6.75 -4.49
N ALA A 159 -12.09 -5.47 -4.55
CA ALA A 159 -13.22 -5.00 -5.36
C ALA A 159 -12.96 -5.26 -6.86
N THR A 160 -11.80 -4.86 -7.37
CA THR A 160 -11.42 -5.05 -8.77
C THR A 160 -11.30 -6.52 -9.17
N ARG A 161 -10.80 -7.37 -8.26
CA ARG A 161 -10.63 -8.81 -8.49
C ARG A 161 -11.96 -9.55 -8.62
N ARG A 162 -13.06 -9.02 -8.08
CA ARG A 162 -14.42 -9.58 -8.25
C ARG A 162 -14.99 -9.31 -9.63
N ASP A 163 -14.46 -8.33 -10.36
CA ASP A 163 -14.90 -8.04 -11.72
C ASP A 163 -14.46 -9.17 -12.69
N PRO A 164 -15.36 -9.74 -13.51
CA PRO A 164 -15.01 -10.79 -14.47
C PRO A 164 -13.89 -10.41 -15.45
N ARG A 165 -13.69 -9.10 -15.73
CA ARG A 165 -12.60 -8.59 -16.56
C ARG A 165 -11.23 -8.88 -15.96
N PHE A 166 -11.10 -8.90 -14.63
CA PHE A 166 -9.84 -9.25 -13.98
C PHE A 166 -9.38 -10.66 -14.36
N LYS A 167 -10.30 -11.64 -14.35
CA LYS A 167 -10.01 -13.01 -14.79
C LYS A 167 -9.59 -13.05 -16.28
N ARG A 168 -10.22 -12.24 -17.14
CA ARG A 168 -9.83 -12.14 -18.55
C ARG A 168 -8.41 -11.59 -18.72
N LEU A 169 -8.03 -10.59 -17.93
CA LEU A 169 -6.66 -10.06 -17.91
C LEU A 169 -5.65 -11.13 -17.47
N LEU A 170 -5.98 -11.93 -16.45
CA LEU A 170 -5.12 -13.04 -16.03
C LEU A 170 -4.96 -14.09 -17.14
N ILE A 171 -6.04 -14.51 -17.79
CA ILE A 171 -5.97 -15.45 -18.93
C ILE A 171 -5.05 -14.91 -20.03
N LYS A 172 -5.20 -13.62 -20.36
CA LYS A 172 -4.48 -12.97 -21.46
C LYS A 172 -2.98 -12.81 -21.20
N TYR A 173 -2.58 -12.48 -19.97
CA TYR A 173 -1.20 -12.07 -19.68
C TYR A 173 -0.43 -12.99 -18.72
N ILE A 174 -1.13 -13.84 -17.97
CA ILE A 174 -0.56 -14.71 -16.94
C ILE A 174 -1.34 -16.05 -16.91
N PRO A 175 -1.42 -16.80 -18.03
CA PRO A 175 -2.23 -18.02 -18.10
C PRO A 175 -1.81 -19.10 -17.09
N GLU A 176 -0.54 -19.11 -16.66
CA GLU A 176 0.01 -20.04 -15.67
C GLU A 176 -0.62 -19.85 -14.29
N ALA A 177 -1.07 -18.63 -13.97
CA ALA A 177 -1.75 -18.32 -12.72
C ALA A 177 -3.03 -19.14 -12.52
N LEU A 178 -3.66 -19.60 -13.60
CA LEU A 178 -4.89 -20.38 -13.57
C LEU A 178 -4.63 -21.88 -13.46
N GLN A 179 -3.46 -22.35 -13.88
CA GLN A 179 -3.08 -23.76 -13.81
C GLN A 179 -2.71 -24.16 -12.38
N ASN A 180 -2.07 -23.27 -11.64
CA ASN A 180 -1.70 -23.50 -10.23
C ASN A 180 -2.94 -23.60 -9.34
N ARG A 181 -3.97 -22.79 -9.61
CA ARG A 181 -5.23 -22.83 -8.84
C ARG A 181 -5.95 -24.18 -8.94
N LYS A 182 -5.99 -24.79 -10.13
CA LYS A 182 -6.57 -26.13 -10.36
C LYS A 182 -5.81 -27.25 -9.65
N LYS A 183 -4.52 -27.08 -9.36
CA LYS A 183 -3.72 -28.06 -8.61
C LYS A 183 -3.99 -27.98 -7.12
N ASP A 184 -4.19 -26.77 -6.59
CA ASP A 184 -4.48 -26.56 -5.17
C ASP A 184 -5.91 -26.98 -4.81
N ASP A 185 -6.88 -26.75 -5.69
CA ASP A 185 -8.27 -27.19 -5.52
C ASP A 185 -8.43 -28.72 -5.58
N LYS A 186 -7.49 -29.44 -6.23
CA LYS A 186 -7.45 -30.91 -6.29
C LYS A 186 -6.75 -31.56 -5.09
N LYS A 187 -6.10 -30.76 -4.22
CA LYS A 187 -5.38 -31.23 -3.02
C LYS A 187 -6.16 -30.98 -1.72
N LYS A 188 -7.34 -30.36 -1.81
CA LYS A 188 -8.32 -30.23 -0.72
C LYS A 188 -9.43 -31.25 -0.92
#